data_AF-A0A7V5Z056-F1
#
_entry.id   AF-A0A7V5Z056-F1
#
_cell.length_a   1.000
_cell.length_b   1.000
_cell.length_c   1.000
_cell.angle_alpha   90.00
_cell.angle_beta   90.00
_cell.angle_gamma   90.00
#
_symmetry.space_group_name_H-M   'P 1'
#
loop_
_entity.id
_entity.type
_entity.pdbx_description
1 polymer ?
#
loop_
_entity_poly.entity_id
_entity_poly.type
_entity_poly.pdbx_seq_one_letter_code
_entity_poly.pdbx_strand_id
1 'polypeptide(L)'
;MQRTKKRDALTILLVPHSERPPVSLRLPYWVVSLVAIGLVIVAAVAVVFGVQYYNMQHRVNDLLAEQAVERVRQREMRATILSQQDEVRNLSTQVEDFKAELLSVRRLSDEIRDILGIPAPAAPKPATTPTPT
;
A
#
# COMPACT_ATOMS: atom_id res chain seq x y z
N MET A 1 -12.49 -2.81 73.93
CA MET A 1 -11.76 -1.53 74.05
C MET A 1 -10.79 -1.40 72.88
N GLN A 2 -11.12 -0.61 71.83
CA GLN A 2 -10.22 -0.38 70.71
C GLN A 2 -9.41 0.90 70.95
N ARG A 3 -8.11 0.75 71.20
CA ARG A 3 -7.17 1.88 71.27
C ARG A 3 -6.85 2.34 69.85
N THR A 4 -7.48 3.44 69.42
CA THR A 4 -7.11 4.13 68.18
C THR A 4 -5.77 4.84 68.38
N LYS A 5 -4.71 4.28 67.79
CA LYS A 5 -3.34 4.80 67.80
C LYS A 5 -3.29 6.09 66.96
N LYS A 6 -3.20 7.25 67.61
CA LYS A 6 -2.98 8.56 66.97
C LYS A 6 -1.66 8.52 66.19
N ARG A 7 -1.71 8.84 64.89
CA ARG A 7 -0.54 8.94 64.01
C ARG A 7 -0.21 10.42 63.81
N ASP A 8 1.06 10.74 64.01
CA ASP A 8 1.62 12.08 64.05
C ASP A 8 1.45 12.84 62.73
N ALA A 9 1.00 14.09 62.83
CA ALA A 9 0.73 14.98 61.71
C ALA A 9 1.96 15.88 61.45
N LEU A 10 2.45 15.84 60.21
CA LEU A 10 3.58 16.66 59.74
C LEU A 10 3.15 18.13 59.67
N THR A 11 3.81 19.00 60.45
CA THR A 11 3.51 20.44 60.51
C THR A 11 4.52 21.21 59.68
N ILE A 12 4.10 21.74 58.53
CA ILE A 12 4.91 22.64 57.71
C ILE A 12 4.61 24.06 58.17
N LEU A 13 5.55 24.66 58.89
CA LEU A 13 5.43 26.01 59.45
C LEU A 13 6.00 27.01 58.45
N LEU A 14 5.15 27.46 57.51
CA LEU A 14 5.48 28.56 56.62
C LEU A 14 5.29 29.85 57.42
N VAL A 15 6.36 30.59 57.73
CA VAL A 15 6.29 31.92 58.39
C VAL A 15 6.18 33.00 57.32
N PRO A 16 5.02 33.64 57.11
CA PRO A 16 4.88 34.76 56.20
C PRO A 16 4.98 36.07 56.99
N HIS A 17 5.68 37.06 56.42
CA HIS A 17 5.95 38.37 57.04
C HIS A 17 4.75 39.35 57.00
N SER A 18 3.51 38.87 57.09
CA SER A 18 2.34 39.76 57.10
C SER A 18 1.14 39.13 57.82
N GLU A 19 0.53 39.94 58.67
CA GLU A 19 -0.54 39.71 59.66
C GLU A 19 -1.82 39.02 59.14
N ARG A 20 -1.71 37.82 58.57
CA ARG A 20 -2.86 36.96 58.28
C ARG A 20 -2.87 35.79 59.26
N PRO A 21 -4.02 35.43 59.85
CA PRO A 21 -4.11 34.25 60.71
C PRO A 21 -3.59 33.04 59.94
N PRO A 22 -2.67 32.24 60.52
CA PRO A 22 -1.97 31.17 59.82
C PRO A 22 -2.98 30.14 59.35
N VAL A 23 -3.16 30.03 58.03
CA VAL A 23 -3.99 28.99 57.43
C VAL A 23 -3.18 27.69 57.43
N SER A 24 -3.23 26.96 58.55
CA SER A 24 -2.62 25.63 58.64
C SER A 24 -3.45 24.64 57.82
N LEU A 25 -3.07 24.41 56.55
CA LEU A 25 -3.64 23.31 55.77
C LEU A 25 -3.04 21.99 56.29
N ARG A 26 -3.81 21.29 57.13
CA ARG A 26 -3.48 19.93 57.54
C ARG A 26 -3.78 18.99 56.39
N LEU A 27 -2.76 18.58 55.62
CA LEU A 27 -2.95 17.49 54.67
C LEU A 27 -3.07 16.17 55.45
N PRO A 28 -4.21 15.46 55.36
CA PRO A 28 -4.33 14.12 55.90
C PRO A 28 -3.31 13.21 55.22
N TYR A 29 -2.62 12.37 56.00
CA TYR A 29 -1.64 11.39 55.47
C TYR A 29 -2.25 10.46 54.38
N TRP A 30 -3.57 10.25 54.41
CA TRP A 30 -4.28 9.47 53.40
C TRP A 30 -4.26 10.11 52.00
N VAL A 31 -4.12 11.45 51.91
CA VAL A 31 -4.02 12.15 50.62
C VAL A 31 -2.73 11.78 49.89
N VAL A 32 -1.62 11.60 50.61
CA VAL A 32 -0.35 11.15 50.00
C VAL A 32 -0.52 9.76 49.37
N SER A 33 -1.24 8.87 50.05
CA SER A 33 -1.54 7.53 49.52
C SER A 33 -2.43 7.58 48.29
N LEU A 34 -3.44 8.45 48.26
CA LEU A 34 -4.30 8.63 47.09
C LEU A 34 -3.55 9.20 45.90
N VAL A 35 -2.68 10.18 46.11
CA VAL A 35 -1.83 10.75 45.05
C VAL A 35 -0.90 9.69 44.47
N ALA A 36 -0.29 8.86 45.33
CA ALA A 36 0.57 7.76 44.88
C ALA A 36 -0.21 6.76 44.00
N ILE A 37 -1.42 6.38 44.41
CA ILE A 37 -2.29 5.49 43.62
C ILE A 37 -2.67 6.14 42.29
N GLY A 38 -3.06 7.42 42.31
CA GLY A 38 -3.39 8.17 41.09
C GLY A 38 -2.22 8.21 40.11
N LEU A 39 -0.99 8.41 40.60
CA LEU A 39 0.21 8.44 39.78
C LEU A 39 0.47 7.06 39.13
N VAL A 40 0.28 5.97 39.88
CA VAL A 40 0.38 4.60 39.32
C VAL A 40 -0.67 4.35 38.25
N ILE A 41 -1.91 4.80 38.45
CA ILE A 41 -2.98 4.66 37.45
C ILE A 41 -2.63 5.44 36.19
N VAL A 42 -2.19 6.69 36.32
CA VAL A 42 -1.78 7.51 35.17
C VAL A 42 -0.62 6.86 34.42
N ALA A 43 0.37 6.34 35.14
CA ALA A 43 1.49 5.62 34.52
C ALA A 43 1.01 4.37 33.76
N ALA A 44 0.10 3.59 34.35
CA ALA A 44 -0.46 2.40 33.70
C ALA A 44 -1.24 2.78 32.41
N VAL A 45 -2.06 3.83 32.47
CA VAL A 45 -2.78 4.35 31.30
C VAL A 45 -1.81 4.81 30.22
N ALA A 46 -0.76 5.56 30.58
CA ALA A 46 0.25 6.01 29.63
C ALA A 46 0.97 4.84 28.94
N VAL A 47 1.29 3.78 29.67
CA VAL A 47 1.87 2.55 29.11
C VAL A 47 0.92 1.87 28.12
N VAL A 48 -0.35 1.71 28.50
CA VAL A 48 -1.36 1.09 27.64
C VAL A 48 -1.54 1.89 26.35
N PHE A 49 -1.66 3.21 26.44
CA PHE A 49 -1.76 4.10 25.28
C PHE A 49 -0.49 4.06 24.43
N GLY A 50 0.70 4.02 25.04
CA GLY A 50 1.96 3.91 24.31
C GLY A 50 2.05 2.62 23.49
N VAL A 51 1.68 1.47 24.09
CA VAL A 51 1.64 0.19 23.39
C VAL A 51 0.60 0.20 22.26
N GLN A 52 -0.60 0.72 22.52
CA GLN A 52 -1.65 0.80 21.51
C GLN A 52 -1.24 1.69 20.33
N TYR A 53 -0.62 2.85 20.61
CA TYR A 53 -0.11 3.76 19.61
C TYR A 53 0.97 3.11 18.75
N TYR A 54 1.93 2.42 19.37
CA TYR A 54 3.00 1.73 18.66
C TYR A 54 2.46 0.63 17.74
N ASN A 55 1.52 -0.18 18.24
CA ASN A 55 0.87 -1.23 17.44
C ASN A 55 0.07 -0.64 16.27
N MET A 56 -0.61 0.49 16.48
CA MET A 56 -1.36 1.16 15.41
C MET A 56 -0.41 1.71 14.33
N GLN A 57 0.71 2.30 14.73
CA GLN A 57 1.68 2.86 13.80
C GLN A 57 2.28 1.81 12.88
N HIS A 58 2.57 0.61 13.40
CA HIS A 58 3.02 -0.52 12.59
C HIS A 58 1.98 -0.93 11.55
N ARG A 59 0.72 -1.09 11.95
CA ARG A 59 -0.37 -1.44 11.02
C ARG A 59 -0.55 -0.42 9.92
N VAL A 60 -0.43 0.88 10.23
CA VAL A 60 -0.53 1.94 9.22
C VAL A 60 0.64 1.87 8.24
N ASN A 61 1.86 1.66 8.74
CA ASN A 61 3.03 1.53 7.88
C ASN A 61 2.95 0.30 6.97
N ASP A 62 2.48 -0.83 7.48
CA ASP A 62 2.29 -2.06 6.70
C ASP A 62 1.24 -1.84 5.59
N LEU A 63 0.10 -1.23 5.92
CA LEU A 63 -0.93 -0.89 4.93
C LEU A 63 -0.42 0.09 3.85
N LEU A 64 0.39 1.08 4.23
CA LEU A 64 1.00 1.99 3.27
C LEU A 64 2.02 1.29 2.36
N ALA A 65 2.79 0.34 2.91
CA ALA A 65 3.72 -0.47 2.14
C ALA A 65 2.97 -1.35 1.12
N GLU A 66 1.89 -2.01 1.53
CA GLU A 66 1.04 -2.81 0.65
C GLU A 66 0.43 -1.96 -0.48
N GLN A 67 -0.09 -0.77 -0.16
CA GLN A 67 -0.62 0.15 -1.18
C GLN A 67 0.45 0.62 -2.17
N ALA A 68 1.69 0.85 -1.71
CA ALA A 68 2.78 1.23 -2.59
C ALA A 68 3.13 0.10 -3.57
N VAL A 69 3.21 -1.15 -3.08
CA VAL A 69 3.45 -2.34 -3.91
C VAL A 69 2.34 -2.52 -4.94
N GLU A 70 1.08 -2.41 -4.52
CA GLU A 70 -0.06 -2.60 -5.43
C GLU A 70 -0.08 -1.53 -6.54
N ARG A 71 0.25 -0.27 -6.22
CA ARG A 71 0.36 0.79 -7.23
C ARG A 71 1.48 0.52 -8.23
N VAL A 72 2.63 0.01 -7.79
CA VAL A 72 3.72 -0.37 -8.68
C VAL A 72 3.27 -1.51 -9.59
N ARG A 73 2.65 -2.56 -9.02
CA ARG A 73 2.13 -3.70 -9.77
C ARG A 73 1.08 -3.30 -10.82
N GLN A 74 0.17 -2.40 -10.47
CA GLN A 74 -0.82 -1.87 -11.42
C GLN A 74 -0.16 -1.08 -12.57
N ARG A 75 0.89 -0.31 -12.28
CA ARG A 75 1.65 0.40 -13.33
C ARG A 75 2.36 -0.57 -14.25
N GLU A 76 2.99 -1.60 -13.68
CA GLU A 76 3.67 -2.65 -14.44
C GLU A 76 2.70 -3.42 -15.33
N MET A 77 1.54 -3.85 -14.80
CA MET A 77 0.50 -4.50 -15.60
C MET A 77 0.03 -3.62 -16.77
N ARG A 78 -0.19 -2.32 -16.52
CA ARG A 78 -0.56 -1.38 -17.59
C ARG A 78 0.54 -1.26 -18.65
N ALA A 79 1.80 -1.19 -18.24
CA ALA A 79 2.93 -1.15 -19.16
C ALA A 79 3.01 -2.42 -20.02
N THR A 80 2.84 -3.60 -19.41
CA THR A 80 2.82 -4.88 -20.14
C THR A 80 1.68 -4.96 -21.14
N ILE A 81 0.48 -4.52 -20.78
CA ILE A 81 -0.67 -4.50 -21.70
C ILE A 81 -0.40 -3.60 -22.90
N LEU A 82 0.14 -2.40 -22.68
CA LEU A 82 0.48 -1.48 -23.76
C LEU A 82 1.57 -2.07 -24.68
N SER A 83 2.60 -2.68 -24.10
CA SER A 83 3.65 -3.37 -24.87
C SER A 83 3.09 -4.48 -25.74
N GLN A 84 2.19 -5.31 -25.21
CA GLN A 84 1.55 -6.39 -25.97
C GLN A 84 0.69 -5.83 -27.11
N GLN A 85 -0.02 -4.72 -26.89
CA GLN A 85 -0.82 -4.07 -27.94
C GLN A 85 0.06 -3.53 -29.06
N ASP A 86 1.19 -2.89 -28.73
CA ASP A 86 2.15 -2.40 -29.71
C ASP A 86 2.79 -3.54 -30.51
N GLU A 87 3.12 -4.65 -29.84
CA GLU A 87 3.67 -5.84 -30.51
C GLU A 87 2.67 -6.46 -31.49
N VAL A 88 1.40 -6.61 -31.09
CA VAL A 88 0.33 -7.11 -31.97
C VAL A 88 0.12 -6.17 -33.16
N ARG A 89 0.14 -4.86 -32.95
CA ARG A 89 0.00 -3.88 -34.03
C ARG A 89 1.17 -3.93 -35.01
N ASN A 90 2.39 -4.05 -34.49
CA ASN A 90 3.59 -4.19 -35.30
C ASN A 90 3.54 -5.48 -36.14
N LEU A 91 3.17 -6.60 -35.51
CA LEU A 91 3.04 -7.88 -36.19
C LEU A 91 1.97 -7.83 -37.30
N SER A 92 0.82 -7.20 -37.04
CA SER A 92 -0.21 -6.99 -38.04
C SER A 92 0.29 -6.16 -39.23
N THR A 93 1.14 -5.17 -38.99
CA THR A 93 1.71 -4.32 -40.04
C THR A 93 2.68 -5.14 -40.90
N GLN A 94 3.56 -5.92 -40.28
CA GLN A 94 4.48 -6.82 -40.99
C GLN A 94 3.76 -7.86 -41.86
N VAL A 95 2.64 -8.40 -41.38
CA VAL A 95 1.82 -9.35 -42.16
C VAL A 95 1.22 -8.68 -43.39
N GLU A 96 0.71 -7.46 -43.27
CA GLU A 96 0.13 -6.74 -44.41
C GLU A 96 1.21 -6.33 -45.42
N ASP A 97 2.38 -5.90 -44.95
CA ASP A 97 3.54 -5.59 -45.79
C ASP A 97 4.02 -6.84 -46.56
N PHE A 98 4.14 -7.98 -45.87
CA PHE A 98 4.53 -9.24 -46.50
C PHE A 98 3.51 -9.71 -47.55
N LYS A 99 2.21 -9.53 -47.27
CA LYS A 99 1.14 -9.82 -48.23
C LYS A 99 1.20 -8.90 -49.45
N ALA A 100 1.50 -7.62 -49.27
CA ALA A 100 1.70 -6.69 -50.36
C ALA A 100 2.91 -7.09 -51.22
N GLU A 101 4.01 -7.51 -50.59
CA GLU A 101 5.19 -8.00 -51.28
C GLU A 101 4.90 -9.28 -52.08
N LEU A 102 4.17 -10.26 -51.52
CA LEU A 102 3.75 -11.45 -52.25
C LEU A 102 2.86 -11.15 -53.46
N LEU A 103 1.95 -10.18 -53.34
CA LEU A 103 1.15 -9.73 -54.49
C LEU A 103 2.02 -9.08 -55.56
N SER A 104 3.07 -8.36 -55.17
CA SER A 104 4.04 -7.78 -56.09
C SER A 104 4.84 -8.86 -56.83
N VAL A 105 5.31 -9.89 -56.12
CA VAL A 105 6.01 -11.05 -56.69
C VAL A 105 5.11 -11.82 -57.64
N ARG A 106 3.83 -11.99 -57.29
CA ARG A 106 2.85 -12.65 -58.16
C ARG A 106 2.61 -11.87 -59.45
N ARG A 107 2.46 -10.55 -59.36
CA ARG A 107 2.35 -9.68 -60.55
C ARG A 107 3.58 -9.78 -61.44
N LEU A 108 4.78 -9.71 -60.86
CA LEU A 108 6.03 -9.84 -61.59
C LEU A 108 6.15 -11.23 -62.24
N SER A 109 5.74 -12.28 -61.54
CA SER A 109 5.71 -13.63 -62.09
C SER A 109 4.73 -13.76 -63.25
N ASP A 110 3.55 -13.14 -63.18
CA ASP A 110 2.58 -13.16 -64.27
C ASP A 110 3.08 -12.34 -65.49
N GLU A 111 3.74 -11.21 -65.26
CA GLU A 111 4.37 -10.39 -66.31
C GLU A 111 5.49 -11.15 -67.04
N ILE A 112 6.40 -11.78 -66.30
CA ILE A 112 7.44 -12.65 -66.88
C ILE A 112 6.80 -13.77 -67.70
N ARG A 113 5.70 -14.34 -67.22
CA ARG A 113 5.04 -15.47 -67.86
C ARG A 113 4.28 -15.08 -69.13
N ASP A 114 3.73 -13.87 -69.18
CA ASP A 114 3.14 -13.27 -70.39
C ASP A 114 4.22 -13.05 -71.47
N ILE A 115 5.38 -12.52 -71.08
CA ILE A 115 6.54 -12.34 -71.98
C ILE A 115 7.02 -13.69 -72.55
N LEU A 116 7.03 -14.75 -71.73
CA LEU A 116 7.45 -16.09 -72.13
C LEU A 116 6.34 -16.92 -72.84
N GLY A 117 5.10 -16.43 -72.89
CA GLY A 117 3.98 -17.13 -73.53
C GLY A 117 3.54 -18.43 -72.83
N ILE A 118 3.80 -18.59 -71.53
CA ILE A 118 3.51 -19.82 -70.77
C ILE A 118 2.10 -19.70 -70.13
N PRO A 119 1.22 -20.73 -70.17
CA PRO A 119 -0.15 -20.67 -69.64
C PRO A 119 -0.22 -20.58 -68.10
N ALA A 120 -1.31 -19.99 -67.57
CA ALA A 120 -1.49 -19.69 -66.14
C ALA A 120 -1.58 -20.92 -65.24
N PRO A 121 -0.94 -20.92 -64.05
CA PRO A 121 -1.22 -21.96 -63.07
C PRO A 121 -2.68 -21.84 -62.67
N ALA A 122 -3.41 -22.95 -62.74
CA ALA A 122 -4.77 -23.05 -62.22
C ALA A 122 -4.78 -22.64 -60.74
N ALA A 123 -5.74 -21.79 -60.36
CA ALA A 123 -5.85 -21.24 -59.02
C ALA A 123 -5.77 -22.32 -57.92
N PRO A 124 -5.07 -22.08 -56.81
CA PRO A 124 -5.04 -23.02 -55.70
C PRO A 124 -6.44 -23.13 -55.09
N LYS A 125 -7.00 -24.35 -55.14
CA LYS A 125 -8.22 -24.75 -54.44
C LYS A 125 -8.04 -24.43 -52.94
N PRO A 126 -9.02 -23.81 -52.26
CA PRO A 126 -8.89 -23.51 -50.84
C PRO A 126 -8.70 -24.82 -50.05
N ALA A 127 -7.54 -24.95 -49.40
CA ALA A 127 -7.26 -26.03 -48.48
C ALA A 127 -8.12 -25.83 -47.23
N THR A 128 -9.09 -26.71 -47.04
CA THR A 128 -9.84 -26.87 -45.79
C THR A 128 -8.87 -27.10 -44.64
N THR A 129 -8.75 -26.12 -43.75
CA THR A 129 -8.05 -26.23 -42.47
C THR A 129 -8.75 -27.30 -41.61
N PRO A 130 -8.05 -28.34 -41.11
CA PRO A 130 -8.64 -29.24 -40.12
C PRO A 130 -8.75 -28.52 -38.77
N THR A 131 -9.96 -28.48 -38.24
CA THR A 131 -10.31 -28.04 -36.88
C THR A 131 -9.59 -28.93 -35.85
N PRO A 132 -8.85 -28.39 -34.87
CA PRO A 132 -8.30 -29.19 -33.79
C PRO A 132 -9.38 -29.49 -32.75
N THR A 133 -9.53 -30.77 -32.40
CA THR A 133 -10.29 -31.31 -31.26
C THR A 133 -9.53 -31.18 -29.96
#